data_AF-A0A257M213-F1
#
_entry.id   AF-A0A257M213-F1
#
_cell.length_a   1.000
_cell.length_b   1.000
_cell.length_c   1.000
_cell.angle_alpha   90.00
_cell.angle_beta   90.00
_cell.angle_gamma   90.00
#
_symmetry.space_group_name_H-M   'P 1'
#
loop_
_entity.id
_entity.type
_entity.pdbx_description
1 polymer ?
#
loop_
_entity_poly.entity_id
_entity_poly.type
_entity_poly.pdbx_seq_one_letter_code
_entity_poly.pdbx_strand_id
1 'polypeptide(L)'
;MASEFTSRPKAFWTWIPSLAPLGLFLGVLSLAAHVRLGLGRWPVPMIENYDTKGYHYHEMLVFLLGIGALYVAGPLWAILVAIPKLRLSPKRHLLQLAVFISGFVLIFLAAKLDPTTFTEWFLD
;
A
#
# COMPACT_ATOMS: atom_id res chain seq x y z
N MET A 1 -7.21 10.44 -44.30
CA MET A 1 -7.07 10.77 -42.86
C MET A 1 -7.24 9.48 -42.09
N ALA A 2 -6.23 9.02 -41.34
CA ALA A 2 -6.39 7.86 -40.46
C ALA A 2 -7.02 8.33 -39.14
N SER A 3 -8.16 7.74 -38.76
CA SER A 3 -8.70 7.87 -37.40
C SER A 3 -7.85 7.01 -36.47
N GLU A 4 -6.83 7.62 -35.84
CA GLU A 4 -6.08 6.95 -34.78
C GLU A 4 -7.05 6.53 -33.66
N PHE A 5 -7.37 5.24 -33.61
CA PHE A 5 -8.15 4.60 -32.57
C PHE A 5 -7.31 4.51 -31.28
N THR A 6 -7.03 5.68 -30.71
CA THR A 6 -6.39 5.87 -29.41
C THR A 6 -7.34 5.39 -28.32
N SER A 7 -7.39 4.07 -28.14
CA SER A 7 -8.11 3.43 -27.05
C SER A 7 -7.56 4.01 -25.75
N ARG A 8 -8.38 4.87 -25.11
CA ARG A 8 -7.97 5.59 -23.91
C ARG A 8 -7.52 4.55 -22.87
N PRO A 9 -6.34 4.68 -22.26
CA PRO A 9 -5.83 3.67 -21.34
C PRO A 9 -6.88 3.40 -20.27
N LYS A 10 -7.25 2.11 -20.09
CA LYS A 10 -8.35 1.70 -19.20
C LYS A 10 -8.09 2.32 -17.83
N ALA A 11 -8.92 3.28 -17.43
CA ALA A 11 -8.56 4.28 -16.42
C ALA A 11 -8.11 3.68 -15.08
N PHE A 12 -8.59 2.48 -14.76
CA PHE A 12 -8.15 1.64 -13.64
C PHE A 12 -6.62 1.59 -13.44
N TRP A 13 -5.83 1.35 -14.49
CA TRP A 13 -4.36 1.21 -14.36
C TRP A 13 -3.68 2.47 -13.81
N THR A 14 -4.26 3.65 -14.05
CA THR A 14 -3.73 4.93 -13.53
C THR A 14 -3.91 5.11 -12.02
N TRP A 15 -4.72 4.27 -11.37
CA TRP A 15 -4.95 4.31 -9.92
C TRP A 15 -3.96 3.46 -9.12
N ILE A 16 -3.24 2.52 -9.75
CA ILE A 16 -2.29 1.64 -9.06
C ILE A 16 -1.26 2.42 -8.22
N PRO A 17 -0.63 3.51 -8.71
CA PRO A 17 0.30 4.29 -7.89
C PRO A 17 -0.40 4.94 -6.70
N SER A 18 -1.59 5.50 -6.91
CA SER A 18 -2.38 6.16 -5.86
C SER A 18 -2.89 5.21 -4.78
N LEU A 19 -3.16 3.95 -5.15
CA LEU A 19 -3.60 2.90 -4.22
C LEU A 19 -2.43 2.19 -3.53
N ALA A 20 -1.18 2.35 -3.99
CA ALA A 20 -0.03 1.62 -3.44
C ALA A 20 0.18 1.83 -1.92
N PRO A 21 0.04 3.05 -1.33
CA PRO A 21 0.17 3.22 0.12
C PRO A 21 -0.97 2.55 0.90
N LEU A 22 -2.18 2.51 0.34
CA LEU A 22 -3.31 1.79 0.94
C LEU A 22 -3.11 0.26 0.83
N GLY A 23 -2.56 -0.22 -0.29
CA GLY A 23 -2.17 -1.62 -0.46
C GLY A 23 -1.08 -2.06 0.51
N LEU A 24 -0.09 -1.20 0.76
CA LEU A 24 0.92 -1.41 1.82
C LEU A 24 0.27 -1.46 3.21
N PHE A 25 -0.60 -0.51 3.55
CA PHE A 25 -1.31 -0.51 4.84
C PHE A 25 -2.11 -1.80 5.07
N LEU A 26 -2.89 -2.24 4.08
CA LEU A 26 -3.62 -3.50 4.13
C LEU A 26 -2.68 -4.72 4.20
N GLY A 27 -1.53 -4.67 3.53
CA GLY A 27 -0.49 -5.70 3.61
C GLY A 27 0.11 -5.84 5.02
N VAL A 28 0.40 -4.71 5.68
CA VAL A 28 0.89 -4.70 7.08
C VAL A 28 -0.15 -5.27 8.05
N LEU A 29 -1.42 -4.87 7.93
CA LEU A 29 -2.51 -5.42 8.74
C LEU A 29 -2.71 -6.93 8.48
N SER A 30 -2.62 -7.35 7.22
CA SER A 30 -2.67 -8.76 6.82
C SER A 30 -1.52 -9.58 7.44
N LEU A 31 -0.29 -9.05 7.41
CA LEU A 31 0.88 -9.71 8.00
C LEU A 31 0.75 -9.81 9.53
N ALA A 32 0.29 -8.76 10.21
CA ALA A 32 0.02 -8.78 11.65
C ALA A 32 -1.03 -9.85 12.01
N ALA A 33 -2.12 -9.96 11.23
CA ALA A 33 -3.12 -11.02 11.40
C ALA A 33 -2.54 -12.42 11.14
N HIS A 34 -1.67 -12.59 10.14
CA HIS A 34 -1.01 -13.87 9.84
C HIS A 34 -0.12 -14.31 11.02
N VAL A 35 0.72 -13.41 11.57
CA VAL A 35 1.55 -13.70 12.75
C VAL A 35 0.68 -14.08 13.95
N ARG A 36 -0.39 -13.32 14.21
CA ARG A 36 -1.30 -13.59 15.33
C ARG A 36 -2.00 -14.94 15.22
N LEU A 37 -2.48 -15.31 14.03
CA LEU A 37 -3.09 -16.62 13.79
C LEU A 37 -2.07 -17.77 13.82
N GLY A 38 -0.81 -17.50 13.46
CA GLY A 38 0.26 -18.50 13.47
C GLY A 38 0.81 -18.83 14.86
N LEU A 39 0.94 -17.82 15.73
CA LEU A 39 1.52 -17.96 17.08
C LEU A 39 0.49 -17.92 18.22
N GLY A 40 -0.77 -17.57 17.95
CA GLY A 40 -1.84 -17.41 18.95
C GLY A 40 -1.71 -16.16 19.83
N ARG A 41 -0.49 -15.64 19.99
CA ARG A 41 -0.08 -14.40 20.67
C ARG A 41 0.79 -13.53 19.76
N TRP A 42 1.06 -12.28 20.16
CA TRP A 42 2.19 -11.54 19.60
C TRP A 42 3.48 -11.90 20.35
N PRO A 43 4.60 -12.24 19.68
CA PRO A 43 5.84 -12.60 20.36
C PRO A 43 6.56 -11.34 20.87
N VAL A 44 6.50 -11.13 22.19
CA VAL A 44 7.27 -10.09 22.89
C VAL A 44 8.25 -10.75 23.86
N PRO A 45 9.58 -10.71 23.60
CA PRO A 45 10.24 -10.28 22.37
C PRO A 45 10.00 -11.23 21.18
N MET A 46 10.37 -10.77 19.96
CA MET A 46 10.23 -11.46 18.68
C MET A 46 11.23 -12.64 18.52
N ILE A 47 11.30 -13.53 19.52
CA ILE A 47 12.20 -14.70 19.57
C ILE A 47 11.52 -15.96 19.01
N GLU A 48 10.18 -16.02 19.04
CA GLU A 48 9.40 -17.12 18.47
C GLU A 48 9.36 -17.00 16.95
N ASN A 49 10.42 -17.48 16.29
CA ASN A 49 10.53 -17.52 14.82
C ASN A 49 9.44 -18.42 14.24
N TYR A 50 8.40 -17.82 13.66
CA TYR A 50 7.34 -18.51 12.92
C TYR A 50 7.84 -18.92 11.52
N ASP A 51 8.84 -19.81 11.48
CA ASP A 51 9.55 -20.22 10.27
C ASP A 51 8.69 -21.10 9.36
N THR A 52 7.77 -20.45 8.64
CA THR A 52 6.93 -21.07 7.63
C THR A 52 7.15 -20.38 6.28
N LYS A 53 7.12 -21.16 5.19
CA LYS A 53 7.21 -20.60 3.83
C LYS A 53 6.10 -19.57 3.54
N GLY A 54 4.93 -19.76 4.15
CA GLY A 54 3.80 -18.83 4.06
C GLY A 54 4.11 -17.46 4.67
N TYR A 55 4.77 -17.42 5.84
CA TYR A 55 5.25 -16.19 6.46
C TYR A 55 6.27 -15.48 5.56
N HIS A 56 7.33 -16.16 5.12
CA HIS A 56 8.39 -15.57 4.30
C HIS A 56 7.88 -14.97 2.99
N TYR A 57 6.95 -15.63 2.29
CA TYR A 57 6.34 -15.07 1.09
C TYR A 57 5.45 -13.83 1.38
N HIS A 58 4.82 -13.79 2.55
CA HIS A 58 3.97 -12.67 2.97
C HIS A 58 4.80 -11.45 3.41
N GLU A 59 5.88 -11.67 4.17
CA GLU A 59 6.86 -10.64 4.55
C GLU A 59 7.52 -10.05 3.30
N MET A 60 7.98 -10.90 2.36
CA MET A 60 8.53 -10.45 1.08
C MET A 60 7.51 -9.65 0.25
N LEU A 61 6.23 -10.02 0.25
CA LEU A 61 5.17 -9.27 -0.41
C LEU A 61 4.97 -7.88 0.22
N VAL A 62 4.94 -7.79 1.56
CA VAL A 62 4.83 -6.50 2.27
C VAL A 62 6.06 -5.63 2.04
N PHE A 63 7.26 -6.21 2.00
CA PHE A 63 8.49 -5.50 1.64
C PHE A 63 8.45 -4.92 0.21
N LEU A 64 7.98 -5.71 -0.77
CA LEU A 64 7.80 -5.26 -2.15
C LEU A 64 6.70 -4.18 -2.28
N LEU A 65 5.61 -4.28 -1.53
CA LEU A 65 4.60 -3.21 -1.40
C LEU A 65 5.20 -1.95 -0.77
N GLY A 66 6.10 -2.09 0.20
CA GLY A 66 6.86 -1.02 0.82
C GLY A 66 7.69 -0.24 -0.19
N ILE A 67 8.53 -0.94 -0.96
CA ILE A 67 9.33 -0.36 -2.05
C ILE A 67 8.42 0.30 -3.09
N GLY A 68 7.33 -0.38 -3.48
CA GLY A 68 6.36 0.10 -4.46
C GLY A 68 5.71 1.42 -4.05
N ALA A 69 5.19 1.51 -2.81
CA ALA A 69 4.53 2.69 -2.29
C ALA A 69 5.49 3.87 -2.05
N LEU A 70 6.68 3.62 -1.48
CA LEU A 70 7.63 4.67 -1.11
C LEU A 70 8.41 5.22 -2.30
N TYR A 71 8.93 4.35 -3.18
CA TYR A 71 9.91 4.76 -4.20
C TYR A 71 9.36 4.73 -5.64
N VAL A 72 8.40 3.87 -5.95
CA VAL A 72 7.91 3.70 -7.34
C VAL A 72 6.64 4.52 -7.61
N ALA A 73 5.70 4.54 -6.66
CA ALA A 73 4.37 5.10 -6.87
C ALA A 73 4.36 6.62 -7.09
N GLY A 74 5.15 7.39 -6.32
CA GLY A 74 5.27 8.84 -6.51
C GLY A 74 5.76 9.23 -7.91
N PRO A 75 6.93 8.73 -8.37
CA PRO A 75 7.41 8.92 -9.73
C PRO A 75 6.45 8.43 -10.81
N LEU A 76 5.82 7.27 -10.63
CA LEU A 76 4.87 6.73 -11.61
C LEU A 76 3.60 7.58 -11.72
N TRP A 77 3.10 8.14 -10.62
CA TRP A 77 2.01 9.14 -10.65
C TRP A 77 2.43 10.43 -11.36
N ALA A 78 3.65 10.93 -11.09
CA ALA A 78 4.18 12.11 -11.78
C ALA A 78 4.28 11.89 -13.31
N ILE A 79 4.70 10.70 -13.75
CA ILE A 79 4.73 10.30 -15.18
C ILE A 79 3.31 10.31 -15.80
N LEU A 80 2.29 9.82 -15.08
CA LEU A 80 0.89 9.85 -15.53
C LEU A 80 0.34 11.28 -15.68
N VAL A 81 0.75 12.21 -14.82
CA VAL A 81 0.40 13.63 -14.93
C VAL A 81 1.18 14.32 -16.07
N ALA A 82 2.46 13.99 -16.23
CA ALA A 82 3.33 14.59 -17.24
C ALA A 82 2.93 14.21 -18.67
N ILE A 83 2.71 12.93 -18.97
CA ILE A 83 2.49 12.43 -20.33
C ILE A 83 1.05 12.73 -20.82
N PRO A 84 0.84 13.55 -21.87
CA PRO A 84 -0.51 13.92 -22.32
C PRO A 84 -1.39 12.74 -22.77
N LYS A 85 -0.80 11.64 -23.24
CA LYS A 85 -1.52 10.41 -23.63
C LYS A 85 -2.05 9.60 -22.43
N LEU A 86 -1.55 9.86 -21.22
CA LEU A 86 -1.93 9.16 -19.98
C LEU A 86 -2.71 10.07 -19.00
N ARG A 87 -2.57 11.39 -19.17
CA ARG A 87 -3.21 12.42 -18.35
C ARG A 87 -4.74 12.29 -18.31
N LEU A 88 -5.29 12.38 -17.10
CA LEU A 88 -6.72 12.45 -16.82
C LEU A 88 -7.14 13.91 -16.54
N SER A 89 -8.43 14.14 -16.31
CA SER A 89 -8.90 15.45 -15.86
C SER A 89 -8.27 15.84 -14.51
N PRO A 90 -7.95 17.13 -14.26
CA PRO A 90 -7.30 17.55 -13.02
C PRO A 90 -8.02 17.09 -11.74
N LYS A 91 -9.36 17.09 -11.75
CA LYS A 91 -10.18 16.56 -10.63
C LYS A 91 -9.86 15.09 -10.29
N ARG A 92 -9.53 14.25 -11.27
CA ARG A 92 -9.13 12.85 -11.04
C ARG A 92 -7.71 12.73 -10.49
N HIS A 93 -6.77 13.54 -10.98
CA HIS A 93 -5.40 13.56 -10.43
C HIS A 93 -5.37 14.11 -8.99
N LEU A 94 -6.21 15.09 -8.65
CA LEU A 94 -6.39 15.55 -7.27
C LEU A 94 -6.98 14.47 -6.36
N LEU A 95 -8.00 13.74 -6.82
CA LEU A 95 -8.57 12.61 -6.06
C LEU A 95 -7.56 11.46 -5.89
N GLN A 96 -6.77 11.15 -6.93
CA GLN A 96 -5.64 10.23 -6.89
C GLN A 96 -4.58 10.64 -5.86
N LEU A 97 -4.23 11.93 -5.79
CA LEU A 97 -3.31 12.47 -4.80
C LEU A 97 -3.89 12.41 -3.38
N ALA A 98 -5.17 12.70 -3.21
CA ALA A 98 -5.85 12.60 -1.91
C ALA A 98 -5.86 11.15 -1.39
N VAL A 99 -6.14 10.16 -2.24
CA VAL A 99 -6.07 8.73 -1.89
C VAL A 99 -4.65 8.28 -1.55
N PHE A 100 -3.66 8.74 -2.31
CA PHE A 100 -2.24 8.46 -2.05
C PHE A 100 -1.80 8.99 -0.68
N ILE A 101 -2.13 10.25 -0.38
CA ILE A 101 -1.85 10.89 0.91
C ILE A 101 -2.63 10.18 2.02
N SER A 102 -3.90 9.83 1.82
CA SER A 102 -4.70 9.18 2.88
C SER A 102 -4.13 7.82 3.29
N GLY A 103 -3.56 7.04 2.35
CA GLY A 103 -2.88 5.79 2.69
C GLY A 103 -1.65 5.99 3.57
N PHE A 104 -0.82 7.00 3.28
CA PHE A 104 0.32 7.36 4.14
C PHE A 104 -0.12 7.97 5.47
N VAL A 105 -1.20 8.73 5.51
CA VAL A 105 -1.80 9.23 6.77
C VAL A 105 -2.28 8.06 7.62
N LEU A 106 -2.95 7.04 7.06
CA LEU A 106 -3.35 5.84 7.81
C LEU A 106 -2.13 5.09 8.38
N ILE A 107 -1.07 4.90 7.59
CA ILE A 107 0.19 4.30 8.07
C ILE A 107 0.82 5.13 9.20
N PHE A 108 0.88 6.46 9.05
CA PHE A 108 1.43 7.35 10.06
C PHE A 108 0.61 7.34 11.36
N LEU A 109 -0.73 7.37 11.25
CA LEU A 109 -1.64 7.31 12.39
C LEU A 109 -1.48 5.99 13.14
N ALA A 110 -1.47 4.84 12.46
CA ALA A 110 -1.21 3.54 13.09
C ALA A 110 0.20 3.43 13.71
N ALA A 111 1.19 4.13 13.16
CA ALA A 111 2.57 4.11 13.67
C ALA A 111 2.89 5.18 14.74
N LYS A 112 1.95 6.08 15.07
CA LYS A 112 2.17 7.23 15.98
C LYS A 112 1.02 7.60 16.91
N LEU A 113 -0.21 7.39 16.49
CA LEU A 113 -1.43 7.62 17.28
C LEU A 113 -2.11 6.28 17.65
N ASP A 114 -1.31 5.26 17.95
CA ASP A 114 -1.68 4.16 18.84
C ASP A 114 -1.24 4.52 20.27
N PRO A 115 -2.02 5.35 21.02
CA PRO A 115 -1.63 5.81 22.36
C PRO A 115 -1.58 4.67 23.39
N THR A 116 -2.17 3.52 23.06
CA THR A 116 -2.15 2.29 23.85
C THR A 116 -1.18 1.24 23.27
N THR A 117 -0.13 1.65 22.55
CA THR A 117 1.05 0.86 22.07
C THR A 117 1.04 0.44 20.60
N PHE A 118 0.52 -0.74 20.25
CA PHE A 118 0.21 -1.18 18.88
C PHE A 118 -1.13 -1.95 18.71
N THR A 119 -2.18 -1.81 19.52
CA THR A 119 -2.33 -1.19 20.85
C THR A 119 -1.88 -2.18 21.94
N GLU A 120 -2.67 -2.51 22.98
CA GLU A 120 -2.32 -3.57 23.95
C GLU A 120 -2.52 -4.98 23.32
N TRP A 121 -2.33 -5.08 22.00
CA TRP A 121 -3.26 -5.80 21.15
C TRP A 121 -2.83 -7.21 20.73
N PHE A 122 -3.78 -8.10 20.44
CA PHE A 122 -5.06 -7.80 19.74
C PHE A 122 -6.28 -6.99 20.54
N LEU A 123 -6.01 -7.74 21.70
CA LEU A 123 -6.42 -8.02 23.10
C LEU A 123 -7.44 -9.15 23.19
N ASP A 124 -7.03 -10.33 23.65
CA ASP A 124 -5.73 -10.69 24.28
C ASP A 124 -4.52 -10.89 23.33
#